data_AF-A0A975GGI0-F1
#
_entry.id   AF-A0A975GGI0-F1
#
_cell.length_a   1.000
_cell.length_b   1.000
_cell.length_c   1.000
_cell.angle_alpha   90.00
_cell.angle_beta   90.00
_cell.angle_gamma   90.00
#
_symmetry.space_group_name_H-M   'P 1'
#
loop_
_entity.id
_entity.type
_entity.pdbx_description
1 polymer ?
#
loop_
_entity_poly.entity_id
_entity_poly.type
_entity_poly.pdbx_seq_one_letter_code
_entity_poly.pdbx_strand_id
1 'polypeptide(L)'
;MEKLQTLPIGDSSFDSIRSNNCLYVDKTRHIFNLADQGKYYFIARPRRFGKSLMVSTLRCMFKGRKELFEGLHVSKTGWEWKKHPVILLDFNSISHDTTENLKLSLKETLLVMAEQEGIELKSSLLKGQFKELICRLYKKTKMPVVILIDEYDKPLIDYLGKGKEHLDIAKENRDILKTFFGVMKEGDVASVLRFVFITGVSRFSRVSIFSELNNLDDITMNRHYSEMLGYTQEELETCFSDHINRFAQEQTQSSEKIIEQLKNYYNGYRFSERDVRVYTPFSVLKALNERAFKNFWFETGTPTFLVNLLKEKQWHVPEIEGMQATEAVFSTYDLDNLKPEALMFQTGYTTIQNVMDRLYEFGYPNQEVKTAFLENLFHSYTQGFRNSSQFVLLAGCLQKEDINSFIETMTAIYASIPYTLETKRDEAYFHTIFYLMVCASGVNAHSEVLTSKGRIDLLVEFSDKLYIIEFKCNQSADAAIKQIKDRGYDKKYMNTGKKIMLMGINFDTEKRNISEWKCV
;
A
#
# COMPACT_ATOMS: atom_id res chain seq x y z
N MET A 1 15.55 26.29 -22.45
CA MET A 1 14.81 25.63 -21.36
C MET A 1 15.81 24.84 -20.53
N GLU A 2 15.88 25.07 -19.23
CA GLU A 2 16.70 24.25 -18.35
C GLU A 2 16.26 22.78 -18.45
N LYS A 3 17.25 21.89 -18.54
CA LYS A 3 17.03 20.46 -18.59
C LYS A 3 16.62 20.03 -17.17
N LEU A 4 15.39 19.55 -17.01
CA LEU A 4 14.93 19.00 -15.72
C LEU A 4 15.81 17.83 -15.31
N GLN A 5 15.99 17.67 -14.00
CA GLN A 5 16.55 16.44 -13.46
C GLN A 5 15.69 15.25 -13.88
N THR A 6 16.34 14.12 -14.13
CA THR A 6 15.63 12.89 -14.48
C THR A 6 14.90 12.36 -13.25
N LEU A 7 13.62 12.00 -13.40
CA LEU A 7 12.86 11.31 -12.36
C LEU A 7 13.27 9.82 -12.34
N PRO A 8 13.74 9.27 -11.21
CA PRO A 8 14.25 7.89 -11.14
C PRO A 8 13.12 6.86 -11.04
N ILE A 9 12.24 6.80 -12.05
CA ILE A 9 11.10 5.87 -12.05
C ILE A 9 11.63 4.44 -12.17
N GLY A 10 11.35 3.62 -11.14
CA GLY A 10 11.76 2.22 -11.10
C GLY A 10 13.23 1.98 -10.75
N ASP A 11 14.05 3.03 -10.64
CA ASP A 11 15.43 2.91 -10.16
C ASP A 11 15.45 2.95 -8.62
N SER A 12 15.93 1.87 -8.00
CA SER A 12 16.12 1.77 -6.55
C SER A 12 17.60 1.78 -6.16
N SER A 13 18.52 2.02 -7.09
CA SER A 13 19.94 2.12 -6.83
C SER A 13 20.31 3.56 -6.46
N PHE A 14 20.62 3.79 -5.17
CA PHE A 14 21.08 5.09 -4.71
C PHE A 14 22.36 5.54 -5.46
N ASP A 15 23.29 4.61 -5.71
CA ASP A 15 24.51 4.88 -6.48
C ASP A 15 24.20 5.35 -7.91
N SER A 16 23.26 4.69 -8.60
CA SER A 16 22.79 5.08 -9.94
C SER A 16 22.16 6.47 -9.94
N ILE A 17 21.20 6.71 -9.03
CA ILE A 17 20.46 7.97 -8.94
C ILE A 17 21.42 9.13 -8.70
N ARG A 18 22.38 8.98 -7.79
CA ARG A 18 23.35 10.03 -7.47
C ARG A 18 24.37 10.23 -8.58
N SER A 19 24.91 9.16 -9.16
CA SER A 19 25.90 9.24 -10.24
C SER A 19 25.34 9.84 -11.53
N ASN A 20 24.05 9.60 -11.82
CA ASN A 20 23.38 10.12 -13.01
C ASN A 20 22.70 11.49 -12.79
N ASN A 21 22.91 12.12 -11.62
CA ASN A 21 22.27 13.38 -11.23
C ASN A 21 20.73 13.36 -11.40
N CYS A 22 20.13 12.21 -11.10
CA CYS A 22 18.68 12.07 -11.01
C CYS A 22 18.16 12.77 -9.76
N LEU A 23 16.88 13.17 -9.78
CA LEU A 23 16.23 13.79 -8.63
C LEU A 23 16.18 12.79 -7.46
N TYR A 24 16.68 13.19 -6.30
CA TYR A 24 16.67 12.40 -5.07
C TYR A 24 16.13 13.25 -3.92
N VAL A 25 15.07 12.76 -3.27
CA VAL A 25 14.53 13.38 -2.05
C VAL A 25 15.31 12.88 -0.85
N ASP A 26 15.92 13.79 -0.11
CA ASP A 26 16.87 13.47 0.94
C ASP A 26 16.22 12.95 2.22
N LYS A 27 16.34 11.63 2.46
CA LYS A 27 15.90 10.96 3.70
C LYS A 27 17.05 10.61 4.65
N THR A 28 18.25 11.11 4.38
CA THR A 28 19.47 10.65 5.08
C THR A 28 19.52 11.04 6.56
N ARG A 29 18.72 12.02 6.99
CA ARG A 29 18.49 12.31 8.41
C ARG A 29 17.94 11.11 9.18
N HIS A 30 16.94 10.42 8.63
CA HIS A 30 16.36 9.23 9.27
C HIS A 30 17.35 8.06 9.30
N ILE A 31 18.09 7.89 8.21
CA ILE A 31 19.14 6.87 8.09
C ILE A 31 20.22 7.05 9.15
N PHE A 32 20.72 8.29 9.29
CA PHE A 32 21.72 8.63 10.30
C PHE A 32 21.22 8.29 11.71
N ASN A 33 20.00 8.72 12.06
CA ASN A 33 19.43 8.46 13.37
C ASN A 33 19.33 6.96 13.68
N LEU A 34 18.89 6.14 12.72
CA LEU A 34 18.83 4.69 12.88
C LEU A 34 20.23 4.10 13.11
N ALA A 35 21.20 4.48 12.28
CA ALA A 35 22.54 3.94 12.35
C ALA A 35 23.27 4.32 13.66
N ASP A 36 22.90 5.44 14.27
CA ASP A 36 23.50 5.97 15.51
C ASP A 36 22.83 5.41 16.78
N GLN A 37 21.50 5.28 16.80
CA GLN A 37 20.74 4.99 18.02
C GLN A 37 20.64 3.51 18.37
N GLY A 38 20.77 2.62 17.40
CA GLY A 38 20.51 1.20 17.63
C GLY A 38 21.08 0.30 16.55
N LYS A 39 20.65 -0.96 16.62
CA LYS A 39 21.29 -2.04 15.86
C LYS A 39 20.35 -2.91 15.05
N TYR A 40 19.15 -3.21 15.55
CA TYR A 40 18.22 -4.12 14.87
C TYR A 40 16.91 -3.39 14.60
N TYR A 41 16.65 -3.10 13.34
CA TYR A 41 15.46 -2.37 12.92
C TYR A 41 14.65 -3.14 11.89
N PHE A 42 13.33 -3.01 12.01
CA PHE A 42 12.37 -3.53 11.07
C PHE A 42 11.40 -2.43 10.65
N ILE A 43 11.15 -2.31 9.35
CA ILE A 43 10.08 -1.46 8.83
C ILE A 43 9.25 -2.20 7.78
N ALA A 44 7.94 -2.24 7.99
CA ALA A 44 6.99 -2.62 6.95
C ALA A 44 6.47 -1.36 6.26
N ARG A 45 6.43 -1.34 4.94
CA ARG A 45 5.63 -0.37 4.18
C ARG A 45 5.03 -1.07 2.97
N PRO A 46 3.89 -0.57 2.47
CA PRO A 46 3.35 -1.04 1.21
C PRO A 46 4.39 -1.00 0.08
N ARG A 47 4.09 -1.72 -1.00
CA ARG A 47 4.94 -1.73 -2.20
C ARG A 47 5.15 -0.29 -2.71
N ARG A 48 6.30 -0.04 -3.34
CA ARG A 48 6.62 1.23 -4.03
C ARG A 48 6.82 2.48 -3.15
N PHE A 49 6.99 2.30 -1.84
CA PHE A 49 7.32 3.38 -0.90
C PHE A 49 8.81 3.77 -0.83
N GLY A 50 9.66 3.20 -1.68
CA GLY A 50 11.10 3.48 -1.69
C GLY A 50 11.93 2.65 -0.69
N LYS A 51 11.41 1.49 -0.26
CA LYS A 51 12.09 0.57 0.67
C LYS A 51 13.45 0.09 0.12
N SER A 52 13.49 -0.38 -1.12
CA SER A 52 14.72 -0.82 -1.78
C SER A 52 15.71 0.32 -1.98
N LEU A 53 15.23 1.53 -2.30
CA LEU A 53 16.09 2.73 -2.37
C LEU A 53 16.70 3.07 -1.00
N MET A 54 15.93 2.95 0.07
CA MET A 54 16.41 3.11 1.45
C MET A 54 17.50 2.08 1.79
N VAL A 55 17.28 0.80 1.46
CA VAL A 55 18.27 -0.28 1.63
C VAL A 55 19.53 0.01 0.82
N SER A 56 19.40 0.46 -0.42
CA SER A 56 20.53 0.84 -1.27
C SER A 56 21.30 2.03 -0.70
N THR A 57 20.60 3.02 -0.14
CA THR A 57 21.21 4.19 0.52
C THR A 57 22.00 3.76 1.76
N LEU A 58 21.41 2.92 2.62
CA LEU A 58 22.09 2.31 3.77
C LEU A 58 23.36 1.55 3.34
N ARG A 59 23.26 0.73 2.28
CA ARG A 59 24.40 -0.01 1.72
C ARG A 59 25.54 0.93 1.32
N CYS A 60 25.24 1.99 0.58
CA CYS A 60 26.27 2.97 0.16
C CYS A 60 26.88 3.71 1.36
N MET A 61 26.07 4.07 2.36
CA MET A 61 26.53 4.75 3.57
C MET A 61 27.52 3.88 4.37
N PHE A 62 27.17 2.62 4.63
CA PHE A 62 28.02 1.69 5.38
C PHE A 62 29.24 1.19 4.59
N LYS A 63 29.19 1.23 3.25
CA LYS A 63 30.37 1.01 2.39
C LYS A 63 31.32 2.22 2.33
N GLY A 64 30.99 3.32 3.00
CA GLY A 64 31.84 4.52 3.06
C GLY A 64 31.92 5.28 1.74
N ARG A 65 30.90 5.19 0.88
CA ARG A 65 30.83 5.90 -0.42
C ARG A 65 30.44 7.37 -0.24
N LYS A 66 31.28 8.14 0.47
CA LYS A 66 31.01 9.52 0.91
C LYS A 66 30.62 10.45 -0.24
N GLU A 67 31.24 10.28 -1.40
CA GLU A 67 31.03 11.10 -2.60
C GLU A 67 29.56 11.11 -3.07
N LEU A 68 28.82 10.03 -2.86
CA LEU A 68 27.41 9.94 -3.26
C LEU A 68 26.48 10.80 -2.39
N PHE A 69 26.94 11.19 -1.19
CA PHE A 69 26.13 11.88 -0.19
C PHE A 69 26.38 13.39 -0.14
N GLU A 70 27.24 13.92 -1.02
CA GLU A 70 27.50 15.35 -1.09
C GLU A 70 26.20 16.15 -1.27
N GLY A 71 26.05 17.19 -0.45
CA GLY A 71 24.85 18.03 -0.41
C GLY A 71 23.70 17.50 0.46
N LEU A 72 23.71 16.21 0.80
CA LEU A 72 22.67 15.58 1.64
C LEU A 72 22.91 15.84 3.13
N HIS A 73 21.87 15.71 3.96
CA HIS A 73 21.87 15.96 5.39
C HIS A 73 23.00 15.19 6.09
N VAL A 74 23.16 13.89 5.83
CA VAL A 74 24.21 13.08 6.47
C VAL A 74 25.62 13.58 6.18
N SER A 75 25.89 14.21 5.03
CA SER A 75 27.22 14.79 4.74
C SER A 75 27.60 15.98 5.63
N LYS A 76 26.59 16.62 6.23
CA LYS A 76 26.72 17.75 7.16
C LYS A 76 26.76 17.29 8.63
N THR A 77 26.70 15.98 8.88
CA THR A 77 26.78 15.38 10.22
C THR A 77 28.21 14.91 10.54
N GLY A 78 28.43 14.44 11.77
CA GLY A 78 29.70 13.83 12.21
C GLY A 78 29.90 12.38 11.76
N TRP A 79 29.17 11.87 10.75
CA TRP A 79 29.30 10.48 10.31
C TRP A 79 30.74 10.17 9.84
N GLU A 80 31.33 9.11 10.37
CA GLU A 80 32.76 8.81 10.22
C GLU A 80 33.14 8.15 8.88
N TRP A 81 32.17 7.71 8.07
CA TRP A 81 32.40 7.04 6.77
C TRP A 81 33.32 5.79 6.81
N LYS A 82 33.39 5.11 7.97
CA LYS A 82 34.10 3.84 8.11
C LYS A 82 33.49 2.78 7.19
N LYS A 83 34.35 2.02 6.50
CA LYS A 83 33.92 0.94 5.60
C LYS A 83 33.60 -0.32 6.40
N HIS A 84 32.35 -0.78 6.32
CA HIS A 84 31.89 -2.03 6.90
C HIS A 84 31.64 -3.08 5.80
N PRO A 85 31.90 -4.37 6.05
CA PRO A 85 31.37 -5.43 5.18
C PRO A 85 29.84 -5.43 5.27
N VAL A 86 29.17 -5.50 4.11
CA VAL A 86 27.71 -5.44 4.00
C VAL A 86 27.20 -6.69 3.31
N ILE A 87 26.36 -7.46 4.02
CA ILE A 87 25.58 -8.55 3.46
C ILE A 87 24.20 -7.99 3.08
N LEU A 88 23.84 -8.06 1.80
CA LEU A 88 22.53 -7.64 1.29
C LEU A 88 21.78 -8.87 0.77
N LEU A 89 20.68 -9.23 1.41
CA LEU A 89 19.77 -10.28 0.95
C LEU A 89 18.53 -9.62 0.35
N ASP A 90 18.42 -9.65 -0.97
CA ASP A 90 17.25 -9.16 -1.70
C ASP A 90 16.37 -10.35 -2.13
N PHE A 91 15.26 -10.54 -1.43
CA PHE A 91 14.33 -11.64 -1.69
C PHE A 91 13.57 -11.52 -3.00
N ASN A 92 13.68 -10.41 -3.73
CA ASN A 92 13.21 -10.37 -5.12
C ASN A 92 14.05 -11.23 -6.06
N SER A 93 15.33 -11.45 -5.73
CA SER A 93 16.28 -12.23 -6.53
C SER A 93 16.42 -13.68 -6.07
N ILE A 94 15.89 -14.00 -4.89
CA ILE A 94 15.94 -15.35 -4.31
C ILE A 94 14.72 -16.14 -4.78
N SER A 95 14.97 -17.21 -5.53
CA SER A 95 13.92 -18.13 -5.99
C SER A 95 13.25 -18.80 -4.80
N HIS A 96 11.93 -18.90 -4.83
CA HIS A 96 11.12 -19.43 -3.74
C HIS A 96 9.82 -20.04 -4.26
N ASP A 97 9.82 -20.56 -5.50
CA ASP A 97 8.71 -21.27 -6.15
C ASP A 97 8.43 -22.65 -5.55
N THR A 98 9.38 -23.19 -4.78
CA THR A 98 9.19 -24.30 -3.84
C THR A 98 10.02 -24.07 -2.57
N THR A 99 9.69 -24.82 -1.51
CA THR A 99 10.45 -24.85 -0.25
C THR A 99 11.93 -25.22 -0.48
N GLU A 100 12.19 -26.18 -1.35
CA GLU A 100 13.54 -26.64 -1.72
C GLU A 100 14.30 -25.55 -2.46
N ASN A 101 13.67 -24.88 -3.43
CA ASN A 101 14.29 -23.83 -4.22
C ASN A 101 14.64 -22.62 -3.35
N LEU A 102 13.82 -22.28 -2.35
CA LEU A 102 14.17 -21.26 -1.35
C LEU A 102 15.47 -21.62 -0.62
N LYS A 103 15.60 -22.87 -0.13
CA LYS A 103 16.82 -23.32 0.56
C LYS A 103 18.04 -23.26 -0.35
N LEU A 104 17.92 -23.74 -1.60
CA LEU A 104 19.01 -23.78 -2.56
C LEU A 104 19.44 -22.38 -2.98
N SER A 105 18.50 -21.51 -3.35
CA SER A 105 18.78 -20.15 -3.78
C SER A 105 19.40 -19.30 -2.67
N LEU A 106 18.99 -19.49 -1.40
CA LEU A 106 19.66 -18.89 -0.26
C LEU A 106 21.12 -19.37 -0.11
N LYS A 107 21.38 -20.68 -0.27
CA LYS A 107 22.75 -21.22 -0.20
C LYS A 107 23.63 -20.66 -1.31
N GLU A 108 23.13 -20.66 -2.55
CA GLU A 108 23.83 -20.09 -3.71
C GLU A 108 24.17 -18.62 -3.50
N THR A 109 23.21 -17.83 -3.01
CA THR A 109 23.40 -16.41 -2.67
C THR A 109 24.55 -16.22 -1.68
N LEU A 110 24.61 -17.03 -0.62
CA LEU A 110 25.71 -16.96 0.36
C LEU A 110 27.06 -17.36 -0.24
N LEU A 111 27.09 -18.39 -1.08
CA LEU A 111 28.31 -18.86 -1.75
C LEU A 111 28.87 -17.78 -2.69
N VAL A 112 28.01 -17.14 -3.49
CA VAL A 112 28.41 -16.02 -4.36
C VAL A 112 28.97 -14.86 -3.55
N MET A 113 28.34 -14.49 -2.43
CA MET A 113 28.87 -13.45 -1.54
C MET A 113 30.22 -13.82 -0.93
N ALA A 114 30.37 -15.08 -0.53
CA ALA A 114 31.61 -15.58 0.04
C ALA A 114 32.73 -15.57 -1.00
N GLU A 115 32.46 -16.00 -2.23
CA GLU A 115 33.39 -16.00 -3.35
C GLU A 115 33.86 -14.58 -3.71
N GLN A 116 32.93 -13.62 -3.81
CA GLN A 116 33.25 -12.19 -4.04
C GLN A 116 34.20 -11.62 -2.96
N GLU A 117 34.15 -12.20 -1.76
CA GLU A 117 34.99 -11.82 -0.63
C GLU A 117 36.16 -12.77 -0.40
N GLY A 118 36.42 -13.73 -1.29
CA GLY A 118 37.50 -14.72 -1.14
C GLY A 118 37.40 -15.54 0.14
N ILE A 119 36.18 -15.81 0.60
CA ILE A 119 35.87 -16.60 1.80
C ILE A 119 35.37 -17.97 1.37
N GLU A 120 35.99 -19.02 1.93
CA GLU A 120 35.47 -20.38 1.82
C GLU A 120 34.39 -20.61 2.89
N LEU A 121 33.25 -21.21 2.52
CA LEU A 121 32.25 -21.70 3.48
C LEU A 121 32.36 -23.22 3.58
N LYS A 122 32.52 -23.74 4.81
CA LYS A 122 32.76 -25.18 5.07
C LYS A 122 31.51 -25.91 5.51
N SER A 123 30.54 -25.22 6.09
CA SER A 123 29.28 -25.84 6.50
C SER A 123 28.44 -26.26 5.29
N SER A 124 27.81 -27.43 5.36
CA SER A 124 26.82 -27.88 4.37
C SER A 124 25.39 -27.40 4.69
N LEU A 125 25.16 -26.92 5.92
CA LEU A 125 23.87 -26.44 6.39
C LEU A 125 23.74 -24.95 6.11
N LEU A 126 22.59 -24.53 5.58
CA LEU A 126 22.29 -23.12 5.26
C LEU A 126 22.55 -22.19 6.45
N LYS A 127 22.06 -22.58 7.64
CA LYS A 127 22.27 -21.86 8.90
C LYS A 127 23.77 -21.66 9.21
N GLY A 128 24.56 -22.72 9.05
CA GLY A 128 25.99 -22.70 9.31
C GLY A 128 26.77 -21.86 8.30
N GLN A 129 26.38 -21.93 7.01
CA GLN A 129 26.97 -21.10 5.96
C GLN A 129 26.79 -19.60 6.23
N PHE A 130 25.59 -19.20 6.65
CA PHE A 130 25.32 -17.80 6.96
C PHE A 130 26.15 -17.31 8.16
N LYS A 131 26.22 -18.13 9.21
CA LYS A 131 27.07 -17.88 10.38
C LYS A 131 28.54 -17.73 9.99
N GLU A 132 29.05 -18.66 9.18
CA GLU A 132 30.44 -18.62 8.72
C GLU A 132 30.74 -17.38 7.90
N LEU A 133 29.85 -16.99 6.98
CA LEU A 133 30.00 -15.78 6.18
C LEU A 133 30.17 -14.55 7.08
N ILE A 134 29.26 -14.34 8.04
CA ILE A 134 29.30 -13.19 8.96
C ILE A 134 30.60 -13.20 9.77
N CYS A 135 30.91 -14.31 10.45
CA CYS A 135 32.07 -14.39 11.32
C CYS A 135 33.40 -14.27 10.54
N ARG A 136 33.49 -14.83 9.33
CA ARG A 136 34.70 -14.75 8.50
C ARG A 136 34.88 -13.36 7.88
N LEU A 137 33.80 -12.68 7.49
CA LEU A 137 33.86 -11.28 7.05
C LEU A 137 34.42 -10.37 8.15
N TYR A 138 33.93 -10.52 9.38
CA TYR A 138 34.49 -9.81 10.53
C TYR A 138 35.95 -10.16 10.77
N LYS A 139 36.31 -11.46 10.75
CA LYS A 139 37.70 -11.89 10.96
C LYS A 139 38.67 -11.32 9.92
N LYS A 140 38.26 -11.25 8.65
CA LYS A 140 39.04 -10.72 7.52
C LYS A 140 39.20 -9.20 7.60
N THR A 141 38.09 -8.48 7.80
CA THR A 141 38.07 -7.01 7.72
C THR A 141 38.38 -6.31 9.05
N LYS A 142 38.22 -7.03 10.17
CA LYS A 142 38.20 -6.48 11.54
C LYS A 142 37.14 -5.38 11.77
N MET A 143 36.18 -5.28 10.86
CA MET A 143 35.10 -4.31 10.90
C MET A 143 33.77 -5.04 11.16
N PRO A 144 32.94 -4.58 12.10
CA PRO A 144 31.67 -5.24 12.38
C PRO A 144 30.73 -5.19 11.17
N VAL A 145 29.97 -6.27 10.97
CA VAL A 145 29.22 -6.58 9.74
C VAL A 145 27.85 -5.93 9.74
N VAL A 146 27.42 -5.41 8.60
CA VAL A 146 26.08 -4.88 8.37
C VAL A 146 25.26 -5.89 7.59
N ILE A 147 24.02 -6.15 8.03
CA ILE A 147 23.08 -7.03 7.33
C ILE A 147 21.87 -6.21 6.90
N LEU A 148 21.58 -6.22 5.61
CA LEU A 148 20.42 -5.57 5.03
C LEU A 148 19.56 -6.63 4.36
N ILE A 149 18.27 -6.68 4.67
CA ILE A 149 17.33 -7.67 4.15
C ILE A 149 16.15 -6.92 3.53
N ASP A 150 15.96 -7.09 2.22
CA ASP A 150 14.87 -6.48 1.45
C ASP A 150 13.82 -7.52 1.06
N GLU A 151 12.54 -7.11 1.12
CA GLU A 151 11.35 -7.93 0.82
C GLU A 151 11.35 -9.33 1.48
N TYR A 152 11.76 -9.41 2.74
CA TYR A 152 11.93 -10.66 3.51
C TYR A 152 10.72 -11.61 3.52
N ASP A 153 9.52 -11.05 3.32
CA ASP A 153 8.22 -11.70 3.41
C ASP A 153 7.70 -12.22 2.07
N LYS A 154 8.42 -11.97 0.97
CA LYS A 154 8.04 -12.45 -0.36
C LYS A 154 7.84 -13.96 -0.46
N PRO A 155 8.71 -14.82 0.14
CA PRO A 155 8.50 -16.28 0.15
C PRO A 155 7.24 -16.75 0.87
N LEU A 156 6.56 -15.85 1.60
CA LEU A 156 5.27 -16.13 2.25
C LEU A 156 4.12 -15.53 1.45
N ILE A 157 4.21 -14.23 1.13
CA ILE A 157 3.15 -13.46 0.45
C ILE A 157 2.73 -14.12 -0.85
N ASP A 158 3.69 -14.59 -1.64
CA ASP A 158 3.44 -15.11 -2.98
C ASP A 158 2.64 -16.43 -2.97
N TYR A 159 2.43 -17.04 -1.80
CA TYR A 159 1.64 -18.25 -1.60
C TYR A 159 0.27 -18.02 -0.95
N LEU A 160 0.02 -16.85 -0.37
CA LEU A 160 -1.21 -16.61 0.37
C LEU A 160 -2.43 -16.54 -0.57
N GLY A 161 -3.56 -17.10 -0.12
CA GLY A 161 -4.85 -17.17 -0.86
C GLY A 161 -4.81 -17.92 -2.19
N LYS A 162 -3.88 -18.87 -2.33
CA LYS A 162 -3.82 -19.83 -3.44
C LYS A 162 -4.27 -21.24 -3.05
N GLY A 163 -4.98 -21.37 -1.92
CA GLY A 163 -5.47 -22.65 -1.39
C GLY A 163 -4.52 -23.28 -0.37
N LYS A 164 -4.94 -24.43 0.17
CA LYS A 164 -4.30 -25.09 1.32
C LYS A 164 -2.86 -25.55 1.05
N GLU A 165 -2.61 -26.15 -0.11
CA GLU A 165 -1.27 -26.65 -0.48
C GLU A 165 -0.22 -25.52 -0.52
N HIS A 166 -0.58 -24.37 -1.09
CA HIS A 166 0.30 -23.20 -1.10
C HIS A 166 0.49 -22.61 0.30
N LEU A 167 -0.53 -22.65 1.15
CA LEU A 167 -0.41 -22.22 2.56
C LEU A 167 0.60 -23.08 3.33
N ASP A 168 0.65 -24.40 3.06
CA ASP A 168 1.63 -25.29 3.67
C ASP A 168 3.07 -24.94 3.22
N ILE A 169 3.28 -24.62 1.94
CA ILE A 169 4.58 -24.09 1.45
C ILE A 169 4.96 -22.79 2.17
N ALA A 170 4.01 -21.87 2.38
CA ALA A 170 4.27 -20.64 3.14
C ALA A 170 4.71 -20.95 4.58
N LYS A 171 4.10 -21.93 5.24
CA LYS A 171 4.49 -22.35 6.61
C LYS A 171 5.89 -22.95 6.63
N GLU A 172 6.23 -23.80 5.67
CA GLU A 172 7.57 -24.37 5.55
C GLU A 172 8.64 -23.30 5.28
N ASN A 173 8.35 -22.37 4.36
CA ASN A 173 9.21 -21.22 4.06
C ASN A 173 9.45 -20.36 5.31
N ARG A 174 8.39 -20.09 6.08
CA ARG A 174 8.48 -19.35 7.35
C ARG A 174 9.44 -20.04 8.32
N ASP A 175 9.37 -21.36 8.46
CA ASP A 175 10.19 -22.11 9.41
C ASP A 175 11.67 -22.17 8.98
N ILE A 176 11.94 -22.21 7.67
CA ILE A 176 13.28 -22.06 7.10
C ILE A 176 13.85 -20.68 7.42
N LEU A 177 13.08 -19.63 7.13
CA LEU A 177 13.52 -18.25 7.37
C LEU A 177 13.73 -18.00 8.87
N LYS A 178 12.87 -18.55 9.74
CA LYS A 178 13.03 -18.47 11.19
C LYS A 178 14.38 -19.04 11.62
N THR A 179 14.69 -20.24 11.15
CA THR A 179 15.96 -20.92 11.44
C THR A 179 17.17 -20.16 10.88
N PHE A 180 17.02 -19.63 9.67
CA PHE A 180 18.06 -18.89 8.95
C PHE A 180 18.40 -17.57 9.64
N PHE A 181 17.41 -16.75 9.93
CA PHE A 181 17.61 -15.44 10.57
C PHE A 181 17.91 -15.54 12.07
N GLY A 182 17.51 -16.64 12.72
CA GLY A 182 17.87 -16.94 14.11
C GLY A 182 19.38 -16.95 14.37
N VAL A 183 20.22 -17.12 13.33
CA VAL A 183 21.69 -16.99 13.42
C VAL A 183 22.13 -15.65 14.00
N MET A 184 21.40 -14.56 13.70
CA MET A 184 21.80 -13.20 14.10
C MET A 184 21.74 -12.94 15.61
N LYS A 185 21.09 -13.84 16.38
CA LYS A 185 21.01 -13.77 17.85
C LYS A 185 22.14 -14.53 18.56
N GLU A 186 22.83 -15.43 17.86
CA GLU A 186 23.88 -16.25 18.46
C GLU A 186 25.02 -15.34 18.94
N GLY A 187 25.51 -15.53 20.17
CA GLY A 187 26.37 -14.53 20.82
C GLY A 187 27.65 -14.18 20.04
N ASP A 188 28.23 -15.15 19.35
CA ASP A 188 29.40 -14.95 18.50
C ASP A 188 29.09 -14.19 17.20
N VAL A 189 27.86 -14.29 16.70
CA VAL A 189 27.38 -13.49 15.57
C VAL A 189 26.95 -12.10 16.03
N ALA A 190 26.10 -12.04 17.06
CA ALA A 190 25.57 -10.79 17.60
C ALA A 190 26.69 -9.83 18.03
N SER A 191 27.80 -10.32 18.60
CA SER A 191 28.93 -9.48 19.00
C SER A 191 29.69 -8.82 17.83
N VAL A 192 29.59 -9.37 16.62
CA VAL A 192 30.32 -8.87 15.44
C VAL A 192 29.45 -8.08 14.46
N LEU A 193 28.16 -7.90 14.75
CA LEU A 193 27.25 -7.10 13.91
C LEU A 193 27.33 -5.60 14.26
N ARG A 194 27.34 -4.74 13.24
CA ARG A 194 27.23 -3.28 13.38
C ARG A 194 25.77 -2.81 13.32
N PHE A 195 25.00 -3.37 12.40
CA PHE A 195 23.66 -2.91 12.07
C PHE A 195 22.90 -3.99 11.28
N VAL A 196 21.61 -4.14 11.56
CA VAL A 196 20.69 -5.05 10.89
C VAL A 196 19.42 -4.28 10.55
N PHE A 197 19.06 -4.26 9.28
CA PHE A 197 17.85 -3.61 8.80
C PHE A 197 17.06 -4.56 7.92
N ILE A 198 15.79 -4.71 8.25
CA ILE A 198 14.86 -5.64 7.59
C ILE A 198 13.65 -4.86 7.12
N THR A 199 13.27 -5.08 5.87
CA THR A 199 12.09 -4.44 5.30
C THR A 199 11.26 -5.43 4.49
N GLY A 200 9.95 -5.14 4.39
CA GLY A 200 8.96 -5.91 3.63
C GLY A 200 7.63 -5.18 3.55
N VAL A 201 6.60 -5.87 3.07
CA VAL A 201 5.23 -5.32 3.00
C VAL A 201 4.49 -5.52 4.32
N SER A 202 4.72 -6.64 4.99
CA SER A 202 3.93 -7.10 6.10
C SER A 202 4.73 -7.34 7.37
N ARG A 203 4.04 -7.24 8.51
CA ARG A 203 4.55 -7.63 9.82
C ARG A 203 4.29 -9.09 10.19
N PHE A 204 3.48 -9.85 9.44
CA PHE A 204 3.09 -11.21 9.84
C PHE A 204 4.26 -12.20 9.92
N SER A 205 5.34 -11.93 9.20
CA SER A 205 6.56 -12.70 9.28
C SER A 205 7.44 -12.26 10.44
N ARG A 206 7.30 -11.04 10.98
CA ARG A 206 8.18 -10.56 12.04
C ARG A 206 8.02 -11.36 13.34
N VAL A 207 6.80 -11.52 13.83
CA VAL A 207 6.57 -12.22 15.10
C VAL A 207 6.79 -13.73 14.97
N SER A 208 6.70 -14.31 13.77
CA SER A 208 6.93 -15.75 13.57
C SER A 208 8.40 -16.08 13.22
N ILE A 209 8.98 -15.39 12.23
CA ILE A 209 10.36 -15.55 11.77
C ILE A 209 11.36 -14.93 12.75
N PHE A 210 11.06 -13.75 13.26
CA PHE A 210 11.93 -13.00 14.16
C PHE A 210 11.46 -13.06 15.62
N SER A 211 10.56 -13.98 15.98
CA SER A 211 10.28 -14.31 17.41
C SER A 211 11.56 -14.58 18.19
N GLU A 212 12.59 -15.07 17.52
CA GLU A 212 13.87 -15.36 18.11
C GLU A 212 14.79 -14.14 18.26
N LEU A 213 14.47 -13.00 17.63
CA LEU A 213 15.22 -11.74 17.72
C LEU A 213 14.51 -10.79 18.70
N ASN A 214 14.72 -11.01 20.00
CA ASN A 214 14.07 -10.23 21.07
C ASN A 214 14.39 -8.71 21.06
N ASN A 215 15.36 -8.26 20.27
CA ASN A 215 15.83 -6.86 20.22
C ASN A 215 15.45 -6.13 18.91
N LEU A 216 14.55 -6.70 18.09
CA LEU A 216 14.17 -6.10 16.81
C LEU A 216 13.14 -4.97 17.01
N ASP A 217 13.57 -3.73 16.81
CA ASP A 217 12.71 -2.54 16.94
C ASP A 217 11.82 -2.37 15.69
N ASP A 218 10.50 -2.36 15.91
CA ASP A 218 9.50 -2.16 14.85
C ASP A 218 9.15 -0.70 14.71
N ILE A 219 9.79 -0.07 13.74
CA ILE A 219 9.56 1.35 13.46
C ILE A 219 8.40 1.59 12.50
N THR A 220 7.61 0.56 12.17
CA THR A 220 6.53 0.66 11.19
C THR A 220 5.48 1.71 11.60
N MET A 221 4.98 1.66 12.83
CA MET A 221 3.97 2.62 13.34
C MET A 221 4.57 3.70 14.23
N ASN A 222 5.90 3.78 14.32
CA ASN A 222 6.57 4.73 15.18
C ASN A 222 6.51 6.16 14.60
N ARG A 223 5.94 7.10 15.37
CA ARG A 223 5.78 8.53 15.01
C ARG A 223 7.04 9.27 14.56
N HIS A 224 8.23 8.81 14.94
CA HIS A 224 9.49 9.44 14.55
C HIS A 224 9.93 9.07 13.13
N TYR A 225 9.35 8.00 12.57
CA TYR A 225 9.70 7.45 11.25
C TYR A 225 8.54 7.51 10.25
N SER A 226 7.47 8.25 10.56
CA SER A 226 6.27 8.39 9.70
C SER A 226 6.60 8.91 8.29
N GLU A 227 7.59 9.81 8.19
CA GLU A 227 8.03 10.48 6.96
C GLU A 227 9.25 9.82 6.31
N MET A 228 9.78 8.74 6.90
CA MET A 228 11.03 8.10 6.46
C MET A 228 10.94 7.53 5.04
N LEU A 229 9.75 7.09 4.65
CA LEU A 229 9.44 6.51 3.34
C LEU A 229 8.21 7.24 2.76
N GLY A 230 8.18 7.43 1.45
CA GLY A 230 7.23 8.33 0.80
C GLY A 230 7.72 9.78 0.73
N TYR A 231 6.96 10.62 0.04
CA TYR A 231 7.20 12.06 -0.03
C TYR A 231 6.21 12.81 0.85
N THR A 232 6.65 13.82 1.59
CA THR A 232 5.74 14.74 2.29
C THR A 232 5.17 15.78 1.31
N GLN A 233 4.17 16.56 1.77
CA GLN A 233 3.69 17.71 1.01
C GLN A 233 4.81 18.72 0.74
N GLU A 234 5.61 19.03 1.76
CA GLU A 234 6.73 19.96 1.65
C GLU A 234 7.75 19.47 0.62
N GLU A 235 8.16 18.20 0.70
CA GLU A 235 9.11 17.61 -0.25
C GLU A 235 8.57 17.60 -1.68
N LEU A 236 7.26 17.37 -1.86
CA LEU A 236 6.62 17.46 -3.16
C LEU A 236 6.78 18.87 -3.75
N GLU A 237 6.42 19.89 -2.97
CA GLU A 237 6.44 21.29 -3.40
C GLU A 237 7.86 21.81 -3.62
N THR A 238 8.83 21.41 -2.79
CA THR A 238 10.19 21.93 -2.87
C THR A 238 11.06 21.17 -3.87
N CYS A 239 10.99 19.83 -3.90
CA CYS A 239 11.90 19.02 -4.73
C CYS A 239 11.39 18.87 -6.16
N PHE A 240 10.07 18.95 -6.39
CA PHE A 240 9.47 18.69 -7.70
C PHE A 240 8.85 19.92 -8.35
N SER A 241 9.12 21.12 -7.82
CA SER A 241 8.58 22.41 -8.31
C SER A 241 8.70 22.57 -9.82
N ASP A 242 9.87 22.30 -10.41
CA ASP A 242 10.09 22.45 -11.85
C ASP A 242 9.29 21.43 -12.68
N HIS A 243 9.12 20.21 -12.18
CA HIS A 243 8.29 19.19 -12.82
C HIS A 243 6.81 19.53 -12.74
N ILE A 244 6.36 20.05 -11.59
CA ILE A 244 4.99 20.52 -11.37
C ILE A 244 4.68 21.70 -12.30
N ASN A 245 5.60 22.67 -12.40
CA ASN A 245 5.46 23.82 -13.30
C ASN A 245 5.33 23.36 -14.76
N ARG A 246 6.11 22.35 -15.18
CA ARG A 246 5.99 21.78 -16.53
C ARG A 246 4.66 21.05 -16.74
N PHE A 247 4.18 20.32 -15.73
CA PHE A 247 2.86 19.68 -15.77
C PHE A 247 1.75 20.73 -15.90
N ALA A 248 1.80 21.78 -15.09
CA ALA A 248 0.85 22.89 -15.12
C ALA A 248 0.79 23.58 -16.50
N GLN A 249 1.95 23.84 -17.10
CA GLN A 249 2.05 24.41 -18.45
C GLN A 249 1.40 23.51 -19.52
N GLU A 250 1.65 22.19 -19.48
CA GLU A 250 1.07 21.26 -20.47
C GLU A 250 -0.45 21.13 -20.33
N GLN A 251 -0.97 21.17 -19.10
CA GLN A 251 -2.41 21.07 -18.83
C GLN A 251 -3.15 22.42 -18.92
N THR A 252 -2.44 23.53 -19.18
CA THR A 252 -3.01 24.89 -19.14
C THR A 252 -3.72 25.18 -17.80
N GLN A 253 -3.06 24.81 -16.69
CA GLN A 253 -3.53 24.99 -15.32
C GLN A 253 -2.47 25.71 -14.48
N SER A 254 -2.85 26.22 -13.31
CA SER A 254 -1.87 26.76 -12.37
C SER A 254 -1.15 25.64 -11.61
N SER A 255 0.07 25.90 -11.14
CA SER A 255 0.83 24.93 -10.34
C SER A 255 0.11 24.56 -9.05
N GLU A 256 -0.60 25.50 -8.43
CA GLU A 256 -1.41 25.26 -7.22
C GLU A 256 -2.51 24.25 -7.51
N LYS A 257 -3.16 24.34 -8.67
CA LYS A 257 -4.20 23.40 -9.07
C LYS A 257 -3.64 22.00 -9.32
N ILE A 258 -2.46 21.88 -9.95
CA ILE A 258 -1.78 20.59 -10.11
C ILE A 258 -1.40 20.00 -8.75
N ILE A 259 -0.91 20.80 -7.81
CA ILE A 259 -0.57 20.35 -6.45
C ILE A 259 -1.82 19.85 -5.72
N GLU A 260 -2.94 20.58 -5.80
CA GLU A 260 -4.21 20.16 -5.21
C GLU A 260 -4.69 18.81 -5.80
N GLN A 261 -4.61 18.66 -7.12
CA GLN A 261 -4.98 17.41 -7.78
C GLN A 261 -4.03 16.26 -7.42
N LEU A 262 -2.72 16.49 -7.36
CA LEU A 262 -1.74 15.50 -6.88
C LEU A 262 -2.06 15.08 -5.45
N LYS A 263 -2.41 16.04 -4.58
CA LYS A 263 -2.79 15.77 -3.19
C LYS A 263 -4.02 14.87 -3.12
N ASN A 264 -5.09 15.21 -3.83
CA ASN A 264 -6.33 14.45 -3.80
C ASN A 264 -6.17 13.04 -4.41
N TYR A 265 -5.36 12.91 -5.46
CA TYR A 265 -5.24 11.66 -6.21
C TYR A 265 -4.17 10.70 -5.65
N TYR A 266 -3.08 11.23 -5.07
CA TYR A 266 -1.89 10.43 -4.70
C TYR A 266 -1.44 10.58 -3.23
N ASN A 267 -1.87 11.61 -2.49
CA ASN A 267 -1.53 11.75 -1.07
C ASN A 267 -2.55 11.06 -0.18
N GLY A 268 -2.12 10.61 1.00
CA GLY A 268 -3.05 10.31 2.07
C GLY A 268 -2.58 9.25 3.04
N TYR A 269 -1.46 8.58 2.75
CA TYR A 269 -0.93 7.52 3.58
C TYR A 269 -0.39 8.05 4.91
N ARG A 270 -1.01 7.62 6.01
CA ARG A 270 -0.60 7.85 7.39
C ARG A 270 -0.30 6.50 8.05
N PHE A 271 0.89 6.41 8.64
CA PHE A 271 1.40 5.16 9.21
C PHE A 271 1.49 5.14 10.73
N SER A 272 1.15 6.24 11.41
CA SER A 272 1.27 6.38 12.87
C SER A 272 0.17 7.28 13.43
N GLU A 273 0.11 7.39 14.75
CA GLU A 273 -0.75 8.34 15.46
C GLU A 273 -0.40 9.82 15.17
N ARG A 274 0.82 10.12 14.71
CA ARG A 274 1.16 11.44 14.18
C ARG A 274 0.36 11.69 12.89
N ASP A 275 -0.35 12.83 12.82
CA ASP A 275 -1.10 13.24 11.63
C ASP A 275 -0.18 13.81 10.55
N VAL A 276 0.63 12.92 9.97
CA VAL A 276 1.44 13.20 8.80
C VAL A 276 1.08 12.20 7.71
N ARG A 277 0.85 12.75 6.52
CA ARG A 277 0.50 12.02 5.32
C ARG A 277 1.63 12.12 4.30
N VAL A 278 1.89 11.01 3.64
CA VAL A 278 2.88 10.92 2.58
C VAL A 278 2.26 10.41 1.28
N TYR A 279 2.88 10.82 0.19
CA TYR A 279 2.62 10.34 -1.15
C TYR A 279 3.38 9.05 -1.42
N THR A 280 2.79 8.17 -2.25
CA THR A 280 3.53 7.07 -2.86
C THR A 280 4.53 7.61 -3.89
N PRO A 281 5.85 7.38 -3.73
CA PRO A 281 6.87 7.87 -4.65
C PRO A 281 6.62 7.48 -6.10
N PHE A 282 6.31 6.21 -6.36
CA PHE A 282 6.13 5.72 -7.73
C PHE A 282 4.99 6.44 -8.47
N SER A 283 3.82 6.58 -7.83
CA SER A 283 2.66 7.24 -8.46
C SER A 283 2.95 8.72 -8.76
N VAL A 284 3.61 9.44 -7.83
CA VAL A 284 4.01 10.84 -8.04
C VAL A 284 5.01 10.96 -9.19
N LEU A 285 6.08 10.15 -9.18
CA LEU A 285 7.10 10.20 -10.24
C LEU A 285 6.48 9.93 -11.62
N LYS A 286 5.59 8.94 -11.72
CA LYS A 286 4.86 8.61 -12.96
C LYS A 286 3.93 9.74 -13.39
N ALA A 287 3.15 10.31 -12.48
CA ALA A 287 2.26 11.42 -12.77
C ALA A 287 3.03 12.65 -13.29
N LEU A 288 4.16 13.00 -12.67
CA LEU A 288 5.01 14.11 -13.09
C LEU A 288 5.71 13.84 -14.42
N ASN A 289 6.12 12.60 -14.68
CA ASN A 289 6.76 12.22 -15.93
C ASN A 289 5.78 12.22 -17.11
N GLU A 290 4.60 11.61 -16.92
CA GLU A 290 3.56 11.51 -17.93
C GLU A 290 2.70 12.78 -18.03
N ARG A 291 2.78 13.66 -17.03
CA ARG A 291 1.95 14.88 -16.91
C ARG A 291 0.47 14.56 -17.06
N ALA A 292 0.05 13.50 -16.37
CA ALA A 292 -1.30 12.98 -16.39
C ALA A 292 -1.66 12.29 -15.06
N PHE A 293 -2.92 12.42 -14.65
CA PHE A 293 -3.49 11.69 -13.53
C PHE A 293 -4.01 10.33 -14.00
N LYS A 294 -3.41 9.25 -13.50
CA LYS A 294 -3.77 7.86 -13.80
C LYS A 294 -3.58 6.96 -12.57
N ASN A 295 -4.15 5.76 -12.65
CA ASN A 295 -4.00 4.72 -11.64
C ASN A 295 -2.70 3.94 -11.86
N PHE A 296 -1.58 4.45 -11.33
CA PHE A 296 -0.28 3.83 -11.42
C PHE A 296 -0.11 2.68 -10.42
N TRP A 297 -0.77 2.71 -9.25
CA TRP A 297 -0.61 1.76 -8.13
C TRP A 297 -0.64 0.27 -8.53
N PHE A 298 -1.42 -0.11 -9.55
CA PHE A 298 -1.62 -1.50 -9.94
C PHE A 298 -0.75 -2.00 -11.10
N GLU A 299 0.09 -1.16 -11.73
CA GLU A 299 0.85 -1.51 -12.95
C GLU A 299 1.76 -2.76 -12.83
N THR A 300 2.06 -3.26 -11.62
CA THR A 300 3.00 -4.39 -11.41
C THR A 300 2.49 -5.46 -10.43
N GLY A 301 1.18 -5.54 -10.19
CA GLY A 301 0.63 -6.65 -9.41
C GLY A 301 -0.77 -6.42 -8.87
N THR A 302 -1.72 -7.24 -9.33
CA THR A 302 -3.07 -7.31 -8.77
C THR A 302 -3.03 -7.90 -7.35
N PRO A 303 -3.77 -7.36 -6.38
CA PRO A 303 -3.90 -7.93 -5.02
C PRO A 303 -4.79 -9.17 -4.99
N THR A 304 -4.54 -10.12 -5.89
CA THR A 304 -5.37 -11.32 -6.05
C THR A 304 -5.58 -12.05 -4.72
N PHE A 305 -4.53 -12.15 -3.89
CA PHE A 305 -4.63 -12.70 -2.54
C PHE A 305 -5.67 -11.98 -1.68
N LEU A 306 -5.57 -10.66 -1.54
CA LEU A 306 -6.47 -9.89 -0.68
C LEU A 306 -7.90 -9.91 -1.21
N VAL A 307 -8.07 -9.80 -2.53
CA VAL A 307 -9.38 -9.90 -3.19
C VAL A 307 -10.02 -11.26 -2.94
N ASN A 308 -9.25 -12.35 -3.07
CA ASN A 308 -9.74 -13.70 -2.77
C ASN A 308 -10.11 -13.86 -1.30
N LEU A 309 -9.28 -13.33 -0.39
CA LEU A 309 -9.52 -13.39 1.05
C LEU A 309 -10.80 -12.66 1.45
N LEU A 310 -11.02 -11.43 0.94
CA LEU A 310 -12.23 -10.66 1.22
C LEU A 310 -13.49 -11.40 0.73
N LYS A 311 -13.39 -12.05 -0.44
CA LYS A 311 -14.48 -12.86 -0.99
C LYS A 311 -14.75 -14.11 -0.15
N GLU A 312 -13.71 -14.86 0.22
CA GLU A 312 -13.84 -16.06 1.06
C GLU A 312 -14.45 -15.73 2.42
N LYS A 313 -14.06 -14.61 3.02
CA LYS A 313 -14.59 -14.12 4.30
C LYS A 313 -15.95 -13.43 4.16
N GLN A 314 -16.51 -13.32 2.96
CA GLN A 314 -17.75 -12.58 2.66
C GLN A 314 -17.74 -11.17 3.27
N TRP A 315 -16.61 -10.46 3.12
CA TRP A 315 -16.43 -9.14 3.71
C TRP A 315 -17.41 -8.13 3.08
N HIS A 316 -18.05 -7.31 3.92
CA HIS A 316 -18.90 -6.23 3.47
C HIS A 316 -18.01 -5.06 3.01
N VAL A 317 -17.74 -4.99 1.71
CA VAL A 317 -16.78 -4.03 1.10
C VAL A 317 -17.06 -2.56 1.47
N PRO A 318 -18.32 -2.08 1.52
CA PRO A 318 -18.66 -0.76 2.07
C PRO A 318 -18.01 -0.39 3.41
N GLU A 319 -17.91 -1.34 4.35
CA GLU A 319 -17.37 -1.12 5.70
C GLU A 319 -15.85 -0.86 5.73
N ILE A 320 -15.17 -0.98 4.60
CA ILE A 320 -13.75 -0.60 4.50
C ILE A 320 -13.57 0.91 4.77
N GLU A 321 -14.54 1.73 4.37
CA GLU A 321 -14.57 3.16 4.72
C GLU A 321 -15.03 3.33 6.17
N GLY A 322 -14.16 3.86 7.03
CA GLY A 322 -14.48 4.03 8.44
C GLY A 322 -14.30 2.76 9.26
N MET A 323 -13.60 1.75 8.73
CA MET A 323 -13.23 0.54 9.46
C MET A 323 -12.48 0.90 10.74
N GLN A 324 -12.90 0.37 11.89
CA GLN A 324 -12.26 0.65 13.18
C GLN A 324 -11.56 -0.58 13.73
N ALA A 325 -10.32 -0.42 14.19
CA ALA A 325 -9.59 -1.47 14.89
C ALA A 325 -8.63 -0.89 15.93
N THR A 326 -8.22 -1.71 16.90
CA THR A 326 -7.13 -1.39 17.82
C THR A 326 -5.81 -1.95 17.30
N GLU A 327 -4.67 -1.50 17.84
CA GLU A 327 -3.35 -2.05 17.43
C GLU A 327 -3.21 -3.57 17.62
N ALA A 328 -4.05 -4.19 18.46
CA ALA A 328 -4.07 -5.63 18.65
C ALA A 328 -4.34 -6.41 17.36
N VAL A 329 -5.00 -5.79 16.37
CA VAL A 329 -5.19 -6.39 15.04
C VAL A 329 -3.86 -6.65 14.32
N PHE A 330 -2.83 -5.87 14.64
CA PHE A 330 -1.45 -6.04 14.20
C PHE A 330 -0.60 -6.86 15.19
N SER A 331 -1.21 -7.64 16.07
CA SER A 331 -0.49 -8.49 17.02
C SER A 331 -0.85 -9.97 16.87
N THR A 332 -2.05 -10.28 16.37
CA THR A 332 -2.47 -11.66 16.08
C THR A 332 -1.95 -12.11 14.72
N TYR A 333 -0.93 -12.98 14.72
CA TYR A 333 -0.29 -13.45 13.50
C TYR A 333 -0.33 -14.96 13.39
N ASP A 334 -1.40 -15.43 12.80
CA ASP A 334 -1.57 -16.81 12.40
C ASP A 334 -1.82 -16.84 10.89
N LEU A 335 -0.98 -17.58 10.16
CA LEU A 335 -1.19 -17.78 8.71
C LEU A 335 -2.52 -18.48 8.44
N ASP A 336 -3.06 -19.20 9.44
CA ASP A 336 -4.38 -19.84 9.38
C ASP A 336 -5.53 -18.87 9.75
N ASN A 337 -5.25 -17.72 10.40
CA ASN A 337 -6.25 -16.73 10.82
C ASN A 337 -5.85 -15.31 10.45
N LEU A 338 -5.78 -15.07 9.14
CA LEU A 338 -5.49 -13.78 8.55
C LEU A 338 -6.62 -12.77 8.85
N LYS A 339 -6.25 -11.59 9.34
CA LYS A 339 -7.15 -10.46 9.62
C LYS A 339 -7.18 -9.51 8.41
N PRO A 340 -8.28 -9.43 7.63
CA PRO A 340 -8.37 -8.56 6.47
C PRO A 340 -8.03 -7.09 6.78
N GLU A 341 -8.42 -6.61 7.96
CA GLU A 341 -8.18 -5.25 8.44
C GLU A 341 -6.68 -4.93 8.47
N ALA A 342 -5.90 -5.81 9.10
CA ALA A 342 -4.46 -5.65 9.20
C ALA A 342 -3.79 -5.75 7.83
N LEU A 343 -4.24 -6.69 7.00
CA LEU A 343 -3.69 -6.90 5.66
C LEU A 343 -3.95 -5.72 4.73
N MET A 344 -5.15 -5.16 4.73
CA MET A 344 -5.49 -3.98 3.93
C MET A 344 -4.57 -2.80 4.27
N PHE A 345 -4.28 -2.58 5.56
CA PHE A 345 -3.36 -1.52 5.99
C PHE A 345 -1.91 -1.82 5.57
N GLN A 346 -1.42 -3.03 5.85
CA GLN A 346 -0.03 -3.43 5.55
C GLN A 346 0.28 -3.43 4.05
N THR A 347 -0.69 -3.84 3.23
CA THR A 347 -0.56 -3.88 1.77
C THR A 347 -0.87 -2.54 1.10
N GLY A 348 -1.34 -1.54 1.86
CA GLY A 348 -1.52 -0.16 1.39
C GLY A 348 -2.84 0.14 0.70
N TYR A 349 -3.87 -0.70 0.91
CA TYR A 349 -5.25 -0.43 0.44
C TYR A 349 -6.04 0.42 1.42
N THR A 350 -5.69 0.36 2.70
CA THR A 350 -6.21 1.29 3.71
C THR A 350 -5.06 2.00 4.42
N THR A 351 -5.40 3.12 5.05
CA THR A 351 -4.49 3.92 5.86
C THR A 351 -5.24 4.51 7.04
N ILE A 352 -4.51 5.03 8.02
CA ILE A 352 -5.11 5.66 9.21
C ILE A 352 -5.76 6.98 8.78
N GLN A 353 -7.07 7.10 8.96
CA GLN A 353 -7.80 8.35 8.77
C GLN A 353 -7.84 9.17 10.05
N ASN A 354 -8.12 8.51 11.17
CA ASN A 354 -8.24 9.14 12.48
C ASN A 354 -7.73 8.21 13.60
N VAL A 355 -7.36 8.81 14.74
CA VAL A 355 -6.92 8.09 15.94
C VAL A 355 -7.63 8.69 17.15
N MET A 356 -8.41 7.87 17.86
CA MET A 356 -9.09 8.20 19.10
C MET A 356 -8.54 7.31 20.22
N ASP A 357 -7.58 7.81 20.98
CA ASP A 357 -6.80 7.05 21.97
C ASP A 357 -6.14 5.78 21.38
N ARG A 358 -6.73 4.62 21.63
CA ARG A 358 -6.25 3.30 21.15
C ARG A 358 -7.06 2.76 19.96
N LEU A 359 -8.08 3.49 19.53
CA LEU A 359 -8.95 3.13 18.41
C LEU A 359 -8.50 3.87 17.16
N TYR A 360 -8.17 3.10 16.13
CA TYR A 360 -7.76 3.60 14.83
C TYR A 360 -8.92 3.45 13.86
N GLU A 361 -9.22 4.52 13.15
CA GLU A 361 -10.15 4.53 12.02
C GLU A 361 -9.35 4.46 10.73
N PHE A 362 -9.72 3.54 9.86
CA PHE A 362 -9.06 3.26 8.59
C PHE A 362 -10.00 3.55 7.42
N GLY A 363 -9.40 3.83 6.27
CA GLY A 363 -10.09 3.99 4.99
C GLY A 363 -9.10 4.09 3.85
N TYR A 364 -9.57 4.27 2.62
CA TYR A 364 -8.69 4.39 1.46
C TYR A 364 -7.74 5.60 1.60
N PRO A 365 -6.47 5.47 1.21
CA PRO A 365 -5.52 6.58 1.30
C PRO A 365 -5.88 7.72 0.35
N ASN A 366 -6.28 7.39 -0.88
CA ASN A 366 -6.51 8.36 -1.94
C ASN A 366 -7.41 7.77 -3.05
N GLN A 367 -7.74 8.61 -4.03
CA GLN A 367 -8.62 8.22 -5.14
C GLN A 367 -8.00 7.12 -6.03
N GLU A 368 -6.69 7.18 -6.32
CA GLU A 368 -6.00 6.16 -7.14
C GLU A 368 -6.23 4.75 -6.59
N VAL A 369 -5.95 4.58 -5.30
CA VAL A 369 -6.01 3.28 -4.64
C VAL A 369 -7.45 2.82 -4.51
N LYS A 370 -8.35 3.73 -4.15
CA LYS A 370 -9.79 3.44 -4.04
C LYS A 370 -10.36 2.93 -5.36
N THR A 371 -10.22 3.71 -6.42
CA THR A 371 -10.77 3.37 -7.74
C THR A 371 -10.24 2.04 -8.22
N ALA A 372 -8.92 1.86 -8.25
CA ALA A 372 -8.37 0.66 -8.85
C ALA A 372 -8.49 -0.59 -7.94
N PHE A 373 -8.61 -0.44 -6.61
CA PHE A 373 -8.93 -1.59 -5.75
C PHE A 373 -10.38 -2.06 -5.92
N LEU A 374 -11.31 -1.12 -5.94
CA LEU A 374 -12.73 -1.40 -6.11
C LEU A 374 -13.04 -1.91 -7.53
N GLU A 375 -12.33 -1.44 -8.56
CA GLU A 375 -12.38 -2.01 -9.90
C GLU A 375 -11.95 -3.49 -9.92
N ASN A 376 -10.86 -3.83 -9.23
CA ASN A 376 -10.42 -5.23 -9.11
C ASN A 376 -11.40 -6.11 -8.34
N LEU A 377 -11.97 -5.60 -7.24
CA LEU A 377 -13.03 -6.29 -6.50
C LEU A 377 -14.25 -6.50 -7.40
N PHE A 378 -14.69 -5.46 -8.12
CA PHE A 378 -15.80 -5.56 -9.05
C PHE A 378 -15.61 -6.70 -10.07
N HIS A 379 -14.45 -6.76 -10.73
CA HIS A 379 -14.15 -7.84 -11.67
C HIS A 379 -14.17 -9.23 -11.01
N SER A 380 -13.72 -9.35 -9.76
CA SER A 380 -13.77 -10.61 -9.02
C SER A 380 -15.18 -11.05 -8.62
N TYR A 381 -16.05 -10.10 -8.26
CA TYR A 381 -17.45 -10.35 -7.90
C TYR A 381 -18.31 -10.67 -9.12
N THR A 382 -17.95 -10.15 -10.30
CA THR A 382 -18.70 -10.34 -11.55
C THR A 382 -18.13 -11.40 -12.49
N GLN A 383 -17.14 -12.19 -12.04
CA GLN A 383 -16.44 -13.20 -12.86
C GLN A 383 -15.84 -12.64 -14.15
N GLY A 384 -15.24 -11.46 -14.06
CA GLY A 384 -14.49 -10.86 -15.16
C GLY A 384 -15.38 -10.23 -16.22
N PHE A 385 -16.51 -9.62 -15.85
CA PHE A 385 -17.23 -8.70 -16.73
C PHE A 385 -16.25 -7.64 -17.27
N ARG A 386 -16.04 -7.62 -18.61
CA ARG A 386 -15.02 -6.78 -19.28
C ARG A 386 -15.62 -5.69 -20.17
N ASN A 387 -16.63 -4.96 -19.69
CA ASN A 387 -17.17 -3.83 -20.43
C ASN A 387 -16.76 -2.49 -19.80
N SER A 388 -15.46 -2.19 -19.86
CA SER A 388 -14.86 -0.97 -19.26
C SER A 388 -15.49 0.33 -19.78
N SER A 389 -16.01 0.33 -21.01
CA SER A 389 -16.72 1.45 -21.62
C SER A 389 -17.98 1.85 -20.86
N GLN A 390 -18.69 0.90 -20.22
CA GLN A 390 -19.93 1.19 -19.49
C GLN A 390 -19.66 1.91 -18.16
N PHE A 391 -18.53 1.65 -17.49
CA PHE A 391 -18.19 2.36 -16.25
C PHE A 391 -17.85 3.83 -16.51
N VAL A 392 -17.11 4.14 -17.58
CA VAL A 392 -16.81 5.53 -17.96
C VAL A 392 -18.09 6.33 -18.24
N LEU A 393 -19.13 5.67 -18.78
CA LEU A 393 -20.43 6.30 -19.01
C LEU A 393 -21.11 6.70 -17.69
N LEU A 394 -21.01 5.88 -16.62
CA LEU A 394 -21.63 6.18 -15.33
C LEU A 394 -21.19 7.53 -14.76
N ALA A 395 -19.88 7.79 -14.76
CA ALA A 395 -19.30 9.05 -14.29
C ALA A 395 -19.81 10.24 -15.13
N GLY A 396 -19.83 10.08 -16.46
CA GLY A 396 -20.33 11.08 -17.39
C GLY A 396 -21.82 11.38 -17.21
N CYS A 397 -22.65 10.35 -17.00
CA CYS A 397 -24.08 10.49 -16.76
C CYS A 397 -24.36 11.26 -15.46
N LEU A 398 -23.68 10.91 -14.36
CA LEU A 398 -23.83 11.63 -13.10
C LEU A 398 -23.32 13.09 -13.20
N GLN A 399 -22.19 13.34 -13.86
CA GLN A 399 -21.70 14.71 -14.07
C GLN A 399 -22.70 15.57 -14.86
N LYS A 400 -23.33 15.00 -15.90
CA LYS A 400 -24.33 15.66 -16.77
C LYS A 400 -25.76 15.64 -16.21
N GLU A 401 -25.97 15.02 -15.05
CA GLU A 401 -27.28 14.82 -14.44
C GLU A 401 -28.26 13.98 -15.29
N ASP A 402 -27.72 13.13 -16.17
CA ASP A 402 -28.50 12.19 -16.99
C ASP A 402 -28.80 10.91 -16.19
N ILE A 403 -29.75 11.03 -15.26
CA ILE A 403 -30.08 9.96 -14.32
C ILE A 403 -30.74 8.77 -15.03
N ASN A 404 -31.48 9.01 -16.11
CA ASN A 404 -32.09 7.95 -16.90
C ASN A 404 -31.01 7.04 -17.49
N SER A 405 -30.05 7.59 -18.24
CA SER A 405 -28.97 6.79 -18.83
C SER A 405 -28.04 6.18 -17.77
N PHE A 406 -27.87 6.84 -16.62
CA PHE A 406 -27.16 6.25 -15.49
C PHE A 406 -27.86 4.96 -14.99
N ILE A 407 -29.17 5.01 -14.72
CA ILE A 407 -29.90 3.84 -14.24
C ILE A 407 -30.02 2.75 -15.31
N GLU A 408 -30.22 3.10 -16.57
CA GLU A 408 -30.22 2.13 -17.68
C GLU A 408 -28.89 1.38 -17.78
N THR A 409 -27.77 2.11 -17.64
CA THR A 409 -26.44 1.51 -17.65
C THR A 409 -26.24 0.58 -16.45
N MET A 410 -26.62 1.01 -15.25
CA MET A 410 -26.55 0.16 -14.04
C MET A 410 -27.41 -1.09 -14.19
N THR A 411 -28.64 -0.95 -14.71
CA THR A 411 -29.58 -2.05 -14.94
C THR A 411 -29.02 -3.07 -15.91
N ALA A 412 -28.37 -2.62 -17.00
CA ALA A 412 -27.72 -3.49 -17.97
C ALA A 412 -26.55 -4.26 -17.35
N ILE A 413 -25.75 -3.62 -16.49
CA ILE A 413 -24.65 -4.29 -15.78
C ILE A 413 -25.21 -5.34 -14.82
N TYR A 414 -26.21 -5.03 -13.99
CA TYR A 414 -26.84 -6.02 -13.11
C TYR A 414 -27.42 -7.21 -13.87
N ALA A 415 -28.08 -6.98 -15.02
CA ALA A 415 -28.66 -8.05 -15.82
C ALA A 415 -27.59 -8.99 -16.41
N SER A 416 -26.36 -8.51 -16.56
CA SER A 416 -25.23 -9.30 -17.06
C SER A 416 -24.57 -10.20 -16.01
N ILE A 417 -24.86 -10.00 -14.71
CA ILE A 417 -24.23 -10.75 -13.62
C ILE A 417 -24.90 -12.14 -13.52
N PRO A 418 -24.14 -13.24 -13.71
CA PRO A 418 -24.69 -14.59 -13.63
C PRO A 418 -25.46 -14.88 -12.34
N TYR A 419 -26.57 -15.61 -12.51
CA TYR A 419 -27.48 -15.95 -11.42
C TYR A 419 -26.83 -16.89 -10.37
N THR A 420 -25.76 -17.60 -10.76
CA THR A 420 -25.02 -18.62 -9.99
C THR A 420 -23.99 -18.05 -9.01
N LEU A 421 -23.69 -16.75 -9.08
CA LEU A 421 -22.57 -16.15 -8.35
C LEU A 421 -22.79 -15.95 -6.85
N GLU A 422 -24.04 -15.78 -6.42
CA GLU A 422 -24.35 -15.46 -5.01
C GLU A 422 -25.74 -16.00 -4.67
N THR A 423 -25.83 -16.73 -3.55
CA THR A 423 -27.04 -17.39 -3.08
C THR A 423 -27.88 -16.52 -2.15
N LYS A 424 -27.26 -15.51 -1.49
CA LYS A 424 -27.96 -14.54 -0.63
C LYS A 424 -27.86 -13.12 -1.21
N ARG A 425 -28.98 -12.62 -1.74
CA ARG A 425 -29.08 -11.33 -2.45
C ARG A 425 -29.97 -10.37 -1.68
N ASP A 426 -29.45 -9.89 -0.56
CA ASP A 426 -30.09 -8.86 0.26
C ASP A 426 -29.62 -7.46 -0.14
N GLU A 427 -30.08 -6.44 0.58
CA GLU A 427 -29.74 -5.03 0.33
C GLU A 427 -28.23 -4.77 0.35
N ALA A 428 -27.49 -5.48 1.23
CA ALA A 428 -26.03 -5.35 1.34
C ALA A 428 -25.31 -5.85 0.07
N TYR A 429 -25.81 -6.92 -0.56
CA TYR A 429 -25.29 -7.39 -1.85
C TYR A 429 -25.47 -6.33 -2.94
N PHE A 430 -26.69 -5.80 -3.11
CA PHE A 430 -26.95 -4.80 -4.15
C PHE A 430 -26.17 -3.51 -3.90
N HIS A 431 -26.13 -3.06 -2.64
CA HIS A 431 -25.33 -1.91 -2.23
C HIS A 431 -23.85 -2.11 -2.56
N THR A 432 -23.26 -3.25 -2.19
CA THR A 432 -21.85 -3.56 -2.49
C THR A 432 -21.57 -3.45 -3.98
N ILE A 433 -22.39 -4.09 -4.82
CA ILE A 433 -22.20 -4.05 -6.27
C ILE A 433 -22.38 -2.62 -6.81
N PHE A 434 -23.38 -1.86 -6.33
CA PHE A 434 -23.62 -0.49 -6.76
C PHE A 434 -22.42 0.41 -6.42
N TYR A 435 -21.95 0.33 -5.18
CA TYR A 435 -20.79 1.06 -4.69
C TYR A 435 -19.54 0.75 -5.53
N LEU A 436 -19.30 -0.53 -5.83
CA LEU A 436 -18.20 -0.98 -6.68
C LEU A 436 -18.29 -0.37 -8.09
N MET A 437 -19.47 -0.39 -8.73
CA MET A 437 -19.65 0.19 -10.08
C MET A 437 -19.38 1.70 -10.10
N VAL A 438 -19.91 2.45 -9.13
CA VAL A 438 -19.72 3.90 -9.06
C VAL A 438 -18.25 4.25 -8.78
N CYS A 439 -17.58 3.55 -7.85
CA CYS A 439 -16.16 3.84 -7.59
C CYS A 439 -15.24 3.42 -8.73
N ALA A 440 -15.52 2.30 -9.40
CA ALA A 440 -14.78 1.84 -10.57
C ALA A 440 -14.89 2.82 -11.75
N SER A 441 -15.97 3.61 -11.83
CA SER A 441 -16.10 4.71 -12.81
C SER A 441 -15.16 5.90 -12.56
N GLY A 442 -14.44 5.91 -11.43
CA GLY A 442 -13.49 6.96 -11.05
C GLY A 442 -14.13 8.14 -10.33
N VAL A 443 -15.44 8.12 -10.07
CA VAL A 443 -16.13 9.16 -9.31
C VAL A 443 -15.75 9.09 -7.83
N ASN A 444 -15.66 10.25 -7.16
CA ASN A 444 -15.49 10.31 -5.72
C ASN A 444 -16.82 9.95 -5.03
N ALA A 445 -16.95 8.69 -4.61
CA ALA A 445 -18.14 8.21 -3.90
C ALA A 445 -17.74 7.63 -2.55
N HIS A 446 -18.54 7.84 -1.51
CA HIS A 446 -18.31 7.39 -0.14
C HIS A 446 -19.48 6.55 0.34
N SER A 447 -19.20 5.32 0.78
CA SER A 447 -20.23 4.46 1.35
C SER A 447 -20.35 4.64 2.86
N GLU A 448 -21.53 4.35 3.42
CA GLU A 448 -21.76 4.26 4.85
C GLU A 448 -21.43 5.55 5.64
N VAL A 449 -21.69 6.72 5.06
CA VAL A 449 -21.33 8.02 5.65
C VAL A 449 -22.16 8.31 6.90
N LEU A 450 -21.50 8.35 8.06
CA LEU A 450 -22.12 8.62 9.35
C LEU A 450 -22.61 10.07 9.46
N THR A 451 -23.81 10.23 10.04
CA THR A 451 -24.45 11.51 10.36
C THR A 451 -24.99 11.47 11.81
N SER A 452 -25.43 12.61 12.33
CA SER A 452 -26.00 12.68 13.69
C SER A 452 -27.33 11.92 13.86
N LYS A 453 -28.01 11.54 12.77
CA LYS A 453 -29.34 10.92 12.82
C LYS A 453 -29.42 9.55 12.14
N GLY A 454 -28.30 9.04 11.65
CA GLY A 454 -28.24 7.79 10.91
C GLY A 454 -27.03 7.75 9.99
N ARG A 455 -27.12 6.95 8.94
CA ARG A 455 -26.05 6.70 7.98
C ARG A 455 -26.59 6.81 6.57
N ILE A 456 -25.89 7.54 5.72
CA ILE A 456 -26.16 7.60 4.28
C ILE A 456 -25.54 6.35 3.66
N ASP A 457 -26.28 5.63 2.83
CA ASP A 457 -25.75 4.43 2.19
C ASP A 457 -24.63 4.76 1.20
N LEU A 458 -24.87 5.74 0.31
CA LEU A 458 -23.88 6.19 -0.66
C LEU A 458 -23.97 7.68 -0.91
N LEU A 459 -22.85 8.38 -0.77
CA LEU A 459 -22.67 9.78 -1.14
C LEU A 459 -21.79 9.85 -2.39
N VAL A 460 -22.21 10.54 -3.43
CA VAL A 460 -21.40 10.76 -4.63
C VAL A 460 -21.13 12.24 -4.79
N GLU A 461 -19.86 12.62 -4.93
CA GLU A 461 -19.44 14.01 -4.84
C GLU A 461 -18.69 14.47 -6.10
N PHE A 462 -19.11 15.62 -6.63
CA PHE A 462 -18.43 16.36 -7.67
C PHE A 462 -18.05 17.76 -7.15
N SER A 463 -17.41 18.57 -7.99
CA SER A 463 -17.03 19.94 -7.61
C SER A 463 -18.24 20.85 -7.41
N ASP A 464 -19.30 20.66 -8.20
CA ASP A 464 -20.48 21.53 -8.26
C ASP A 464 -21.76 20.89 -7.69
N LYS A 465 -21.78 19.56 -7.48
CA LYS A 465 -22.96 18.82 -7.00
C LYS A 465 -22.61 17.64 -6.11
N LEU A 466 -23.62 17.14 -5.39
CA LEU A 466 -23.56 15.90 -4.63
C LEU A 466 -24.87 15.11 -4.75
N TYR A 467 -24.75 13.79 -4.77
CA TYR A 467 -25.86 12.85 -4.72
C TYR A 467 -25.87 12.15 -3.36
N ILE A 468 -27.00 12.23 -2.65
CA ILE A 468 -27.27 11.41 -1.47
C ILE A 468 -28.16 10.27 -1.92
N ILE A 469 -27.62 9.06 -1.90
CA ILE A 469 -28.28 7.86 -2.42
C ILE A 469 -28.62 6.93 -1.25
N GLU A 470 -29.86 6.46 -1.22
CA GLU A 470 -30.38 5.51 -0.24
C GLU A 470 -30.97 4.31 -0.98
N PHE A 471 -30.63 3.10 -0.53
CA PHE A 471 -31.07 1.85 -1.13
C PHE A 471 -32.21 1.24 -0.34
N LYS A 472 -33.07 0.49 -1.03
CA LYS A 472 -34.08 -0.39 -0.44
C LYS A 472 -34.17 -1.69 -1.24
N CYS A 473 -34.52 -2.79 -0.58
CA CYS A 473 -34.91 -4.03 -1.25
C CYS A 473 -36.39 -4.36 -1.03
N ASN A 474 -37.11 -4.65 -2.11
CA ASN A 474 -38.52 -5.04 -2.12
C ASN A 474 -39.45 -4.04 -1.36
N GLN A 475 -39.10 -2.75 -1.38
CA GLN A 475 -39.92 -1.67 -0.85
C GLN A 475 -40.26 -0.70 -1.99
N SER A 476 -39.90 0.59 -1.88
CA SER A 476 -40.08 1.59 -2.94
C SER A 476 -39.00 2.66 -2.92
N ALA A 477 -38.79 3.31 -4.06
CA ALA A 477 -37.88 4.45 -4.16
C ALA A 477 -38.38 5.65 -3.32
N ASP A 478 -39.69 5.80 -3.16
CA ASP A 478 -40.29 6.81 -2.27
C ASP A 478 -39.96 6.58 -0.80
N ALA A 479 -39.87 5.32 -0.34
CA ALA A 479 -39.45 5.02 1.02
C ALA A 479 -38.00 5.45 1.28
N ALA A 480 -37.12 5.23 0.29
CA ALA A 480 -35.73 5.69 0.34
C ALA A 480 -35.64 7.23 0.40
N ILE A 481 -36.33 7.94 -0.49
CA ILE A 481 -36.38 9.42 -0.47
C ILE A 481 -36.95 9.95 0.85
N LYS A 482 -37.99 9.32 1.38
CA LYS A 482 -38.57 9.68 2.67
C LYS A 482 -37.54 9.52 3.80
N GLN A 483 -36.78 8.42 3.82
CA GLN A 483 -35.74 8.24 4.81
C GLN A 483 -34.68 9.36 4.75
N ILE A 484 -34.20 9.70 3.56
CA ILE A 484 -33.22 10.79 3.40
C ILE A 484 -33.76 12.10 4.01
N LYS A 485 -35.02 12.45 3.73
CA LYS A 485 -35.66 13.68 4.23
C LYS A 485 -35.94 13.64 5.73
N ASP A 486 -36.48 12.54 6.24
CA ASP A 486 -36.82 12.38 7.67
C ASP A 486 -35.56 12.44 8.55
N ARG A 487 -34.45 11.86 8.06
CA ARG A 487 -33.16 11.91 8.73
C ARG A 487 -32.41 13.23 8.51
N GLY A 488 -32.76 13.98 7.46
CA GLY A 488 -32.16 15.27 7.12
C GLY A 488 -30.68 15.15 6.76
N TYR A 489 -30.33 14.14 5.97
CA TYR A 489 -28.94 13.86 5.57
C TYR A 489 -28.32 14.98 4.73
N ASP A 490 -29.14 15.73 3.99
CA ASP A 490 -28.78 16.91 3.20
C ASP A 490 -28.25 18.07 4.04
N LYS A 491 -28.72 18.20 5.30
CA LYS A 491 -28.39 19.35 6.18
C LYS A 491 -26.91 19.54 6.42
N LYS A 492 -26.12 18.46 6.43
CA LYS A 492 -24.66 18.51 6.58
C LYS A 492 -23.97 19.25 5.43
N TYR A 493 -24.61 19.35 4.27
CA TYR A 493 -24.02 19.84 3.03
C TYR A 493 -24.61 21.15 2.50
N MET A 494 -25.63 21.71 3.16
CA MET A 494 -26.34 22.92 2.69
C MET A 494 -25.44 24.14 2.45
N ASN A 495 -24.34 24.27 3.19
CA ASN A 495 -23.41 25.41 3.10
C ASN A 495 -22.20 25.15 2.19
N THR A 496 -22.18 24.05 1.45
CA THR A 496 -21.05 23.70 0.56
C THR A 496 -21.06 24.46 -0.77
N GLY A 497 -22.17 25.12 -1.11
CA GLY A 497 -22.37 25.74 -2.42
C GLY A 497 -22.65 24.73 -3.55
N LYS A 498 -22.70 23.44 -3.25
CA LYS A 498 -22.99 22.36 -4.20
C LYS A 498 -24.49 22.15 -4.35
N LYS A 499 -24.92 21.79 -5.56
CA LYS A 499 -26.30 21.30 -5.81
C LYS A 499 -26.48 19.94 -5.13
N ILE A 500 -27.51 19.81 -4.28
CA ILE A 500 -27.83 18.56 -3.57
C ILE A 500 -28.94 17.83 -4.31
N MET A 501 -28.67 16.59 -4.73
CA MET A 501 -29.61 15.70 -5.41
C MET A 501 -29.90 14.51 -4.49
N LEU A 502 -31.16 14.18 -4.24
CA LEU A 502 -31.53 13.03 -3.41
C LEU A 502 -32.00 11.89 -4.31
N MET A 503 -31.40 10.72 -4.19
CA MET A 503 -31.71 9.55 -5.01
C MET A 503 -32.15 8.37 -4.15
N GLY A 504 -33.34 7.84 -4.44
CA GLY A 504 -33.84 6.61 -3.84
C GLY A 504 -33.81 5.50 -4.89
N ILE A 505 -33.23 4.35 -4.56
CA ILE A 505 -33.14 3.21 -5.46
C ILE A 505 -33.72 1.97 -4.77
N ASN A 506 -34.71 1.36 -5.40
CA ASN A 506 -35.31 0.11 -4.94
C ASN A 506 -34.85 -1.04 -5.84
N PHE A 507 -34.31 -2.09 -5.22
CA PHE A 507 -33.98 -3.34 -5.88
C PHE A 507 -35.09 -4.36 -5.66
N ASP A 508 -35.31 -5.20 -6.66
CA ASP A 508 -36.17 -6.38 -6.56
C ASP A 508 -35.27 -7.62 -6.51
N THR A 509 -35.35 -8.37 -5.41
CA THR A 509 -34.47 -9.52 -5.17
C THR A 509 -34.78 -10.68 -6.12
N GLU A 510 -36.01 -10.80 -6.61
CA GLU A 510 -36.43 -11.85 -7.55
C GLU A 510 -35.99 -11.50 -8.97
N LYS A 511 -36.22 -10.26 -9.41
CA LYS A 511 -35.74 -9.73 -10.70
C LYS A 511 -34.21 -9.54 -10.74
N ARG A 512 -33.57 -9.54 -9.56
CA ARG A 512 -32.13 -9.36 -9.37
C ARG A 512 -31.62 -8.04 -9.95
N ASN A 513 -32.45 -6.99 -9.90
CA ASN A 513 -32.15 -5.73 -10.56
C ASN A 513 -32.90 -4.56 -9.90
N ILE A 514 -32.58 -3.34 -10.34
CA ILE A 514 -33.32 -2.12 -9.98
C ILE A 514 -34.75 -2.25 -10.51
N SER A 515 -35.74 -2.04 -9.64
CA SER A 515 -37.16 -2.09 -9.99
C SER A 515 -37.83 -0.73 -10.00
N GLU A 516 -37.32 0.21 -9.20
CA GLU A 516 -37.82 1.58 -9.11
C GLU A 516 -36.69 2.51 -8.69
N TRP A 517 -36.69 3.75 -9.18
CA TRP A 517 -35.79 4.80 -8.71
C TRP A 517 -36.48 6.15 -8.73
N LYS A 518 -35.98 7.09 -7.93
CA LYS A 518 -36.45 8.47 -7.87
C LYS A 518 -35.30 9.40 -7.57
N CYS A 519 -35.22 10.52 -8.28
CA CYS A 519 -34.23 11.57 -8.02
C CYS A 519 -34.96 12.92 -7.88
N VAL A 520 -34.72 13.64 -6.79
CA VAL A 520 -35.37 14.93 -6.47
C VAL A 520 -34.39 16.01 -6.04
#